data_AF-G2FFB4-F1
#
_entry.id   AF-G2FFB4-F1
#
_cell.length_a   1.000
_cell.length_b   1.000
_cell.length_c   1.000
_cell.angle_alpha   90.00
_cell.angle_beta   90.00
_cell.angle_gamma   90.00
#
_symmetry.space_group_name_H-M   'P 1'
#
loop_
_entity.id
_entity.type
_entity.pdbx_description
1 polymer ?
#
loop_
_entity_poly.entity_id
_entity_poly.type
_entity_poly.pdbx_seq_one_letter_code
_entity_poly.pdbx_strand_id
1 'polypeptide(L)'
;MSKPSVGSLVLYKIRPAKVVEISDKIEIELEGGKRKRVRDKDVVLLHPGPLTSLKDLTPQQGEIEENWELLDGSEVEIGEFSELVFDDYTPATAWAAWELVTDGLYFEGTPGAIRARPADLVHAEREQRQAKAAEAQAWEAFVERVEQGQLLPEDNKAMGEVEALALRRRENSRILKALGFQESPLNAHRLLVKTGYWSQNENPYPRRMGVQMETPQQPVPALPEDQRLDLTHLTAYAIDDAGNQDPDDAVSLDDERIWVHVADAAALVTPESEIDIEARSRGSNLYSPEQIVPMLPPGITHLLGWAAAGVAGAVDWFSAL
;
A
#
# COMPACT_ATOMS: atom_id res chain seq x y z
N MET A 1 -4.16 54.92 -11.15
CA MET A 1 -3.12 53.99 -11.63
C MET A 1 -2.12 54.69 -12.52
N SER A 2 -0.87 54.74 -12.08
CA SER A 2 0.27 55.26 -12.84
C SER A 2 0.52 54.40 -14.08
N LYS A 3 0.95 55.01 -15.20
CA LYS A 3 1.34 54.25 -16.39
C LYS A 3 2.70 53.60 -16.17
N PRO A 4 2.93 52.37 -16.67
CA PRO A 4 4.24 51.75 -16.63
C PRO A 4 5.27 52.62 -17.38
N SER A 5 6.50 52.63 -16.88
CA SER A 5 7.67 53.26 -17.49
C SER A 5 8.76 52.20 -17.75
N VAL A 6 9.82 52.55 -18.48
CA VAL A 6 10.96 51.65 -18.67
C VAL A 6 11.60 51.34 -17.31
N GLY A 7 11.80 50.06 -17.02
CA GLY A 7 12.28 49.58 -15.72
C GLY A 7 11.16 49.31 -14.69
N SER A 8 9.88 49.50 -15.03
CA SER A 8 8.78 49.09 -14.16
C SER A 8 8.66 47.57 -14.06
N LEU A 9 8.20 47.09 -12.91
CA LEU A 9 7.74 45.72 -12.68
C LEU A 9 6.24 45.66 -12.96
N VAL A 10 5.84 44.77 -13.85
CA VAL A 10 4.44 44.56 -14.25
C VAL A 10 4.08 43.08 -14.17
N LEU A 11 2.80 42.79 -14.00
CA LEU A 11 2.26 41.44 -14.13
C LEU A 11 1.84 41.20 -15.57
N TYR A 12 2.30 40.08 -16.14
CA TYR A 12 1.76 39.55 -17.40
C TYR A 12 1.24 38.14 -17.15
N LYS A 13 -0.09 37.96 -17.21
CA LYS A 13 -0.77 36.70 -16.85
C LYS A 13 -0.26 36.17 -15.51
N ILE A 14 -0.40 36.96 -14.44
CA ILE A 14 0.01 36.69 -13.05
C ILE A 14 1.52 36.51 -12.77
N ARG A 15 2.37 36.45 -13.81
CA ARG A 15 3.83 36.29 -13.68
C ARG A 15 4.54 37.65 -13.70
N PRO A 16 5.74 37.77 -13.07
CA PRO A 16 6.47 39.01 -13.07
C PRO A 16 7.11 39.26 -14.44
N ALA A 17 7.10 40.50 -14.87
CA ALA A 17 7.75 40.95 -16.09
C ALA A 17 8.35 42.34 -15.91
N LYS A 18 9.48 42.60 -16.55
CA LYS A 18 10.14 43.92 -16.52
C LYS A 18 9.83 44.65 -17.82
N VAL A 19 9.46 45.93 -17.73
CA VAL A 19 9.28 46.77 -18.93
C VAL A 19 10.64 47.19 -19.48
N VAL A 20 10.92 46.86 -20.73
CA VAL A 20 12.20 47.15 -21.41
C VAL A 20 12.08 48.38 -22.31
N GLU A 21 10.97 48.52 -23.02
CA GLU A 21 10.75 49.60 -23.97
C GLU A 21 9.26 49.95 -24.03
N ILE A 22 8.95 51.24 -24.19
CA ILE A 22 7.57 51.73 -24.40
C ILE A 22 7.54 52.54 -25.69
N SER A 23 6.84 52.02 -26.70
CA SER A 23 6.57 52.70 -27.96
C SER A 23 5.06 52.69 -28.25
N ASP A 24 4.65 52.26 -29.44
CA ASP A 24 3.29 51.92 -29.84
C ASP A 24 2.74 50.66 -29.11
N LYS A 25 3.63 49.79 -28.63
CA LYS A 25 3.35 48.65 -27.74
C LYS A 25 4.38 48.63 -26.61
N ILE A 26 4.09 47.90 -25.54
CA ILE A 26 5.02 47.71 -24.42
C ILE A 26 5.84 46.45 -24.70
N GLU A 27 7.16 46.57 -24.69
CA GLU A 27 8.07 45.42 -24.73
C GLU A 27 8.45 45.02 -23.31
N ILE A 28 8.12 43.78 -22.94
CA ILE A 28 8.40 43.21 -21.62
C ILE A 28 9.43 42.09 -21.72
N GLU A 29 10.25 41.95 -20.69
CA GLU A 29 11.14 40.82 -20.42
C GLU A 29 10.48 39.90 -19.40
N LEU A 30 10.40 38.61 -19.73
CA LEU A 30 9.84 37.54 -18.89
C LEU A 30 10.97 36.73 -18.23
N GLU A 31 10.60 35.90 -17.26
CA GLU A 31 11.50 34.91 -16.66
C GLU A 31 12.22 34.08 -17.74
N GLY A 32 13.53 33.91 -17.59
CA GLY A 32 14.39 33.28 -18.59
C GLY A 32 14.83 34.20 -19.74
N GLY A 33 14.61 35.52 -19.64
CA GLY A 33 15.14 36.53 -20.56
C GLY A 33 14.38 36.67 -21.89
N LYS A 34 13.23 36.00 -22.02
CA LYS A 34 12.40 36.07 -23.23
C LYS A 34 11.73 37.43 -23.31
N ARG A 35 11.76 38.06 -24.48
CA ARG A 35 11.08 39.35 -24.73
C ARG A 35 9.77 39.16 -25.46
N LYS A 36 8.78 40.00 -25.14
CA LYS A 36 7.46 39.98 -25.78
C LYS A 36 6.88 41.38 -25.90
N ARG A 37 6.27 41.67 -27.05
CA ARG A 37 5.48 42.89 -27.25
C ARG A 37 4.02 42.64 -26.91
N VAL A 38 3.47 43.45 -26.01
CA VAL A 38 2.12 43.32 -25.46
C VAL A 38 1.39 44.67 -25.52
N ARG A 39 0.06 44.65 -25.44
CA ARG A 39 -0.72 45.89 -25.35
C ARG A 39 -0.77 46.35 -23.89
N ASP A 40 -1.01 47.64 -23.68
CA ASP A 40 -1.14 48.25 -22.36
C ASP A 40 -2.12 47.48 -21.45
N LYS A 41 -3.28 47.09 -21.98
CA LYS A 41 -4.30 46.30 -21.26
C LYS A 41 -3.89 44.87 -20.87
N ASP A 42 -2.81 44.34 -21.44
CA ASP A 42 -2.37 42.96 -21.22
C ASP A 42 -1.40 42.86 -20.02
N VAL A 43 -1.05 44.00 -19.41
CA VAL A 43 -0.15 44.09 -18.25
C VAL A 43 -0.81 44.91 -17.13
N VAL A 44 -0.45 44.59 -15.89
CA VAL A 44 -0.86 45.35 -14.71
C VAL A 44 0.38 45.85 -14.00
N LEU A 45 0.46 47.15 -13.70
CA LEU A 45 1.60 47.72 -12.99
C LEU A 45 1.64 47.19 -11.55
N LEU A 46 2.79 46.67 -11.13
CA LEU A 46 3.03 46.21 -9.76
C LEU A 46 3.96 47.15 -9.00
N HIS A 47 5.02 47.65 -9.65
CA HIS A 47 5.93 48.64 -9.09
C HIS A 47 6.52 49.55 -10.19
N PRO A 48 6.63 50.88 -9.99
CA PRO A 48 7.10 51.82 -11.02
C PRO A 48 8.57 51.63 -11.43
N GLY A 49 9.38 51.01 -10.58
CA GLY A 49 10.80 50.70 -10.81
C GLY A 49 11.74 51.60 -10.00
N PRO A 50 13.06 51.57 -10.27
CA PRO A 50 13.71 50.79 -11.33
C PRO A 50 13.99 49.33 -10.92
N LEU A 51 13.51 48.38 -11.72
CA LEU A 51 13.90 46.97 -11.65
C LEU A 51 15.02 46.71 -12.66
N THR A 52 16.18 46.25 -12.19
CA THR A 52 17.33 45.95 -13.06
C THR A 52 17.18 44.58 -13.71
N SER A 53 16.92 43.55 -12.91
CA SER A 53 16.78 42.15 -13.33
C SER A 53 15.66 41.46 -12.58
N LEU A 54 14.91 40.57 -13.26
CA LEU A 54 13.91 39.73 -12.59
C LEU A 54 14.52 38.77 -11.56
N LYS A 55 15.84 38.52 -11.63
CA LYS A 55 16.57 37.74 -10.62
C LYS A 55 16.71 38.47 -9.27
N ASP A 56 16.47 39.78 -9.26
CA ASP A 56 16.56 40.62 -8.06
C ASP A 56 15.30 40.50 -7.19
N LEU A 57 14.26 39.81 -7.68
CA LEU A 57 13.02 39.49 -6.95
C LEU A 57 13.25 38.32 -6.00
N THR A 58 14.09 38.52 -4.98
CA THR A 58 14.38 37.49 -3.98
C THR A 58 13.25 37.37 -2.95
N PRO A 59 13.06 36.21 -2.31
CA PRO A 59 12.09 36.06 -1.22
C PRO A 59 12.31 37.11 -0.12
N GLN A 60 11.23 37.69 0.37
CA GLN A 60 11.24 38.71 1.43
C GLN A 60 10.67 38.13 2.72
N GLN A 61 11.12 38.63 3.87
CA GLN A 61 10.53 38.33 5.17
C GLN A 61 9.69 39.53 5.60
N GLY A 62 8.47 39.27 6.04
CA GLY A 62 7.52 40.29 6.47
C GLY A 62 6.53 39.76 7.51
N GLU A 63 5.80 40.67 8.14
CA GLU A 63 4.87 40.39 9.23
C GLU A 63 3.47 40.07 8.70
N ILE A 64 3.33 38.90 8.08
CA ILE A 64 2.14 38.49 7.31
C ILE A 64 0.87 38.39 8.18
N GLU A 65 0.95 37.67 9.31
CA GLU A 65 -0.23 37.40 10.16
C GLU A 65 -0.71 38.67 10.88
N GLU A 66 0.21 39.52 11.36
CA GLU A 66 -0.13 40.77 12.04
C GLU A 66 -0.84 41.75 11.09
N ASN A 67 -0.32 41.89 9.87
CA ASN A 67 -0.92 42.76 8.85
C ASN A 67 -2.21 42.20 8.25
N TRP A 68 -2.41 40.88 8.29
CA TRP A 68 -3.68 40.27 7.92
C TRP A 68 -4.81 40.69 8.87
N GLU A 69 -4.56 40.70 10.19
CA GLU A 69 -5.53 41.18 11.17
C GLU A 69 -5.79 42.69 11.04
N LEU A 70 -4.75 43.46 10.74
CA LEU A 70 -4.86 44.92 10.59
C LEU A 70 -5.72 45.35 9.39
N LEU A 71 -5.71 44.55 8.32
CA LEU A 71 -6.43 44.85 7.07
C LEU A 71 -7.89 44.38 7.08
N ASP A 72 -8.39 43.79 8.17
CA ASP A 72 -9.77 43.32 8.24
C ASP A 72 -10.78 44.45 7.96
N GLY A 73 -11.68 44.21 7.00
CA GLY A 73 -12.68 45.18 6.56
C GLY A 73 -12.15 46.36 5.73
N SER A 74 -10.88 46.37 5.32
CA SER A 74 -10.27 47.42 4.49
C SER A 74 -9.70 46.89 3.17
N GLU A 75 -9.60 47.78 2.18
CA GLU A 75 -8.98 47.50 0.87
C GLU A 75 -7.81 48.47 0.66
N VAL A 76 -6.66 47.93 0.24
CA VAL A 76 -5.43 48.70 -0.01
C VAL A 76 -4.86 48.41 -1.40
N GLU A 77 -4.11 49.35 -1.97
CA GLU A 77 -3.34 49.11 -3.20
C GLU A 77 -2.04 48.36 -2.89
N ILE A 78 -1.43 47.72 -3.90
CA ILE A 78 -0.20 46.91 -3.74
C ILE A 78 0.97 47.68 -3.11
N GLY A 79 1.06 48.99 -3.34
CA GLY A 79 2.10 49.83 -2.74
C GLY A 79 1.96 49.91 -1.22
N GLU A 80 0.79 50.32 -0.76
CA GLU A 80 0.45 50.39 0.66
C GLU A 80 0.54 49.00 1.30
N PHE A 81 0.05 47.96 0.63
CA PHE A 81 0.14 46.58 1.12
C PHE A 81 1.59 46.10 1.29
N SER A 82 2.46 46.45 0.34
CA SER A 82 3.89 46.13 0.41
C SER A 82 4.56 46.84 1.58
N GLU A 83 4.27 48.12 1.79
CA GLU A 83 4.80 48.89 2.93
C GLU A 83 4.30 48.33 4.26
N LEU A 84 3.03 47.94 4.35
CA LEU A 84 2.45 47.34 5.56
C LEU A 84 3.13 46.02 5.93
N VAL A 85 3.30 45.10 4.97
CA VAL A 85 3.81 43.75 5.27
C VAL A 85 5.33 43.69 5.37
N PHE A 86 6.06 44.52 4.60
CA PHE A 86 7.51 44.42 4.44
C PHE A 86 8.28 45.70 4.82
N ASP A 87 7.61 46.71 5.36
CA ASP A 87 8.18 48.03 5.70
C ASP A 87 8.85 48.78 4.52
N ASP A 88 8.64 48.32 3.29
CA ASP A 88 9.24 48.91 2.10
C ASP A 88 8.43 48.61 0.83
N TYR A 89 8.47 49.53 -0.12
CA TYR A 89 7.91 49.37 -1.46
C TYR A 89 9.02 49.45 -2.51
N THR A 90 9.59 48.28 -2.77
CA THR A 90 10.59 48.04 -3.82
C THR A 90 10.03 47.03 -4.82
N PRO A 91 10.66 46.84 -5.99
CA PRO A 91 10.25 45.78 -6.89
C PRO A 91 10.20 44.39 -6.23
N ALA A 92 11.12 44.10 -5.31
CA ALA A 92 11.18 42.80 -4.64
C ALA A 92 10.07 42.62 -3.61
N THR A 93 9.79 43.63 -2.77
CA THR A 93 8.70 43.58 -1.78
C THR A 93 7.32 43.64 -2.45
N ALA A 94 7.16 44.42 -3.53
CA ALA A 94 5.93 44.43 -4.32
C ALA A 94 5.63 43.06 -4.96
N TRP A 95 6.68 42.35 -5.43
CA TRP A 95 6.53 41.00 -5.94
C TRP A 95 6.17 40.01 -4.82
N ALA A 96 6.89 40.04 -3.69
CA ALA A 96 6.60 39.18 -2.54
C ALA A 96 5.18 39.41 -1.99
N ALA A 97 4.72 40.66 -1.94
CA ALA A 97 3.36 41.03 -1.56
C ALA A 97 2.33 40.40 -2.52
N TRP A 98 2.60 40.45 -3.82
CA TRP A 98 1.73 39.80 -4.80
C TRP A 98 1.77 38.26 -4.71
N GLU A 99 2.90 37.67 -4.33
CA GLU A 99 2.99 36.23 -4.05
C GLU A 99 2.07 35.82 -2.89
N LEU A 100 1.95 36.64 -1.84
CA LEU A 100 1.00 36.39 -0.74
C LEU A 100 -0.47 36.42 -1.19
N VAL A 101 -0.83 37.37 -2.05
CA VAL A 101 -2.19 37.48 -2.60
C VAL A 101 -2.51 36.29 -3.53
N THR A 102 -1.52 35.83 -4.28
CA THR A 102 -1.68 34.69 -5.21
C THR A 102 -1.60 33.33 -4.54
N ASP A 103 -0.88 33.17 -3.42
CA ASP A 103 -0.99 31.99 -2.54
C ASP A 103 -2.40 31.86 -1.97
N GLY A 104 -3.06 33.00 -1.76
CA GLY A 104 -4.48 33.08 -1.46
C GLY A 104 -4.83 32.66 -0.04
N LEU A 105 -3.88 32.31 0.83
CA LEU A 105 -4.18 31.91 2.21
C LEU A 105 -4.77 33.06 3.03
N TYR A 106 -4.05 34.19 3.10
CA TYR A 106 -4.40 35.33 3.95
C TYR A 106 -5.09 36.48 3.20
N PHE A 107 -4.76 36.65 1.92
CA PHE A 107 -5.17 37.82 1.15
C PHE A 107 -5.76 37.41 -0.20
N GLU A 108 -6.62 38.26 -0.74
CA GLU A 108 -7.21 38.09 -2.06
C GLU A 108 -7.41 39.45 -2.75
N GLY A 109 -7.63 39.43 -4.06
CA GLY A 109 -7.99 40.63 -4.83
C GLY A 109 -7.11 40.88 -6.04
N THR A 110 -6.89 42.16 -6.35
CA THR A 110 -6.09 42.64 -7.49
C THR A 110 -5.03 43.63 -7.02
N PRO A 111 -3.99 43.96 -7.81
CA PRO A 111 -2.97 44.91 -7.36
C PRO A 111 -3.49 46.30 -6.98
N GLY A 112 -4.69 46.68 -7.41
CA GLY A 112 -5.33 47.95 -7.02
C GLY A 112 -6.39 47.83 -5.92
N ALA A 113 -6.67 46.62 -5.43
CA ALA A 113 -7.63 46.37 -4.36
C ALA A 113 -7.34 44.99 -3.75
N ILE A 114 -6.51 44.99 -2.71
CA ILE A 114 -6.13 43.83 -1.92
C ILE A 114 -6.88 43.91 -0.60
N ARG A 115 -7.44 42.78 -0.15
CA ARG A 115 -8.15 42.67 1.13
C ARG A 115 -7.74 41.44 1.90
N ALA A 116 -7.86 41.52 3.22
CA ALA A 116 -7.75 40.36 4.09
C ALA A 116 -8.92 39.38 3.83
N ARG A 117 -8.62 38.08 3.84
CA ARG A 117 -9.64 37.04 3.82
C ARG A 117 -10.26 36.88 5.21
N PRO A 118 -11.57 36.57 5.31
CA PRO A 118 -12.25 36.34 6.58
C PRO A 118 -11.55 35.30 7.48
N ALA A 119 -11.49 35.58 8.79
CA ALA A 119 -10.83 34.74 9.79
C ALA A 119 -11.27 33.27 9.77
N ASP A 120 -12.56 33.01 9.65
CA ASP A 120 -13.12 31.66 9.56
C ASP A 120 -12.60 30.87 8.36
N LEU A 121 -12.50 31.50 7.19
CA LEU A 121 -11.97 30.88 5.98
C LEU A 121 -10.46 30.63 6.08
N VAL A 122 -9.70 31.59 6.61
CA VAL A 122 -8.25 31.45 6.79
C VAL A 122 -7.93 30.35 7.78
N HIS A 123 -8.60 30.32 8.94
CA HIS A 123 -8.38 29.27 9.94
C HIS A 123 -8.71 27.88 9.37
N ALA A 124 -9.86 27.71 8.71
CA ALA A 124 -10.24 26.45 8.09
C ALA A 124 -9.22 25.98 7.03
N GLU A 125 -8.71 26.90 6.20
CA GLU A 125 -7.71 26.56 5.19
C GLU A 125 -6.32 26.27 5.78
N ARG A 126 -5.90 26.99 6.83
CA ARG A 126 -4.69 26.69 7.59
C ARG A 126 -4.74 25.30 8.17
N GLU A 127 -5.83 24.96 8.86
CA GLU A 127 -6.04 23.62 9.43
C GLU A 127 -6.00 22.54 8.33
N GLN A 128 -6.64 22.78 7.19
CA GLN A 128 -6.60 21.85 6.06
C GLN A 128 -5.18 21.68 5.47
N ARG A 129 -4.46 22.79 5.24
CA ARG A 129 -3.08 22.77 4.72
C ARG A 129 -2.14 22.07 5.71
N GLN A 130 -2.27 22.35 7.00
CA GLN A 130 -1.50 21.70 8.07
C GLN A 130 -1.81 20.21 8.18
N ALA A 131 -3.09 19.82 8.17
CA ALA A 131 -3.49 18.41 8.20
C ALA A 131 -2.93 17.64 7.00
N LYS A 132 -2.99 18.23 5.79
CA LYS A 132 -2.43 17.64 4.58
C LYS A 132 -0.90 17.53 4.64
N ALA A 133 -0.22 18.56 5.16
CA ALA A 133 1.22 18.53 5.35
C ALA A 133 1.63 17.47 6.39
N ALA A 134 0.90 17.36 7.49
CA ALA A 134 1.11 16.35 8.51
C ALA A 134 0.87 14.92 7.97
N GLU A 135 -0.17 14.71 7.16
CA GLU A 135 -0.41 13.43 6.50
C GLU A 135 0.72 13.07 5.53
N ALA A 136 1.21 14.03 4.73
CA ALA A 136 2.33 13.82 3.82
C ALA A 136 3.62 13.47 4.58
N GLN A 137 3.92 14.20 5.66
CA GLN A 137 5.09 13.93 6.50
C GLN A 137 4.97 12.57 7.20
N ALA A 138 3.79 12.21 7.70
CA ALA A 138 3.55 10.91 8.31
C ALA A 138 3.73 9.77 7.30
N TRP A 139 3.29 9.98 6.05
CA TRP A 139 3.49 9.03 4.96
C TRP A 139 4.96 8.87 4.59
N GLU A 140 5.70 9.96 4.45
CA GLU A 140 7.15 9.92 4.17
C GLU A 140 7.91 9.18 5.28
N ALA A 141 7.65 9.52 6.54
CA ALA A 141 8.25 8.85 7.69
C ALA A 141 7.90 7.36 7.73
N PHE A 142 6.67 6.99 7.33
CA PHE A 142 6.26 5.59 7.23
C PHE A 142 7.03 4.85 6.13
N VAL A 143 7.10 5.42 4.93
CA VAL A 143 7.84 4.80 3.81
C VAL A 143 9.32 4.61 4.17
N GLU A 144 9.93 5.59 4.83
CA GLU A 144 11.30 5.50 5.33
C GLU A 144 11.48 4.35 6.34
N ARG A 145 10.56 4.19 7.31
CA ARG A 145 10.59 3.05 8.25
C ARG A 145 10.47 1.71 7.54
N VAL A 146 9.57 1.60 6.56
CA VAL A 146 9.40 0.39 5.74
C VAL A 146 10.68 0.09 4.98
N GLU A 147 11.32 1.11 4.39
CA GLU A 147 12.59 0.96 3.67
C GLU A 147 13.71 0.47 4.59
N GLN A 148 13.76 0.98 5.82
CA GLN A 148 14.76 0.60 6.83
C GLN A 148 14.43 -0.73 7.54
N GLY A 149 13.24 -1.30 7.34
CA GLY A 149 12.80 -2.52 8.01
C GLY A 149 12.45 -2.31 9.49
N GLN A 150 12.10 -1.09 9.90
CA GLN A 150 11.83 -0.70 11.28
C GLN A 150 10.33 -0.44 11.49
N LEU A 151 9.49 -1.43 11.20
CA LEU A 151 8.04 -1.29 11.35
C LEU A 151 7.63 -1.07 12.81
N LEU A 152 6.66 -0.19 13.00
CA LEU A 152 5.94 -0.03 14.26
C LEU A 152 4.66 -0.88 14.27
N PRO A 153 4.10 -1.23 15.44
CA PRO A 153 2.86 -1.99 15.51
C PRO A 153 1.68 -1.39 14.73
N GLU A 154 1.56 -0.05 14.72
CA GLU A 154 0.54 0.68 13.96
C GLU A 154 0.71 0.55 12.44
N ASP A 155 1.92 0.31 11.95
CA ASP A 155 2.24 0.20 10.53
C ASP A 155 1.64 -1.09 9.92
N ASN A 156 1.36 -2.11 10.73
CA ASN A 156 0.80 -3.39 10.28
C ASN A 156 -0.51 -3.21 9.50
N LYS A 157 -1.34 -2.24 9.88
CA LYS A 157 -2.60 -1.96 9.17
C LYS A 157 -2.34 -1.53 7.73
N ALA A 158 -1.31 -0.71 7.50
CA ALA A 158 -0.92 -0.29 6.16
C ALA A 158 -0.21 -1.42 5.39
N MET A 159 0.57 -2.26 6.07
CA MET A 159 1.27 -3.39 5.46
C MET A 159 0.33 -4.50 4.95
N GLY A 160 -0.91 -4.57 5.45
CA GLY A 160 -1.94 -5.49 4.91
C GLY A 160 -2.18 -5.29 3.40
N GLU A 161 -1.92 -4.09 2.90
CA GLU A 161 -1.94 -3.78 1.48
C GLU A 161 -0.86 -4.57 0.71
N VAL A 162 0.34 -4.69 1.27
CA VAL A 162 1.49 -5.40 0.66
C VAL A 162 1.27 -6.91 0.79
N GLU A 163 0.74 -7.37 1.93
CA GLU A 163 0.34 -8.76 2.13
C GLU A 163 -0.69 -9.19 1.08
N ALA A 164 -1.73 -8.41 0.84
CA ALA A 164 -2.72 -8.72 -0.18
C ALA A 164 -2.09 -8.86 -1.57
N LEU A 165 -1.11 -8.02 -1.92
CA LEU A 165 -0.37 -8.14 -3.18
C LEU A 165 0.50 -9.39 -3.21
N ALA A 166 1.21 -9.68 -2.11
CA ALA A 166 2.02 -10.88 -1.97
C ALA A 166 1.20 -12.16 -2.10
N LEU A 167 -0.06 -12.15 -1.62
CA LEU A 167 -1.02 -13.26 -1.71
C LEU A 167 -1.85 -13.26 -2.99
N ARG A 168 -1.57 -12.39 -3.97
CA ARG A 168 -2.31 -12.26 -5.24
C ARG A 168 -3.81 -11.93 -5.09
N ARG A 169 -4.19 -11.29 -3.97
CA ARG A 169 -5.55 -10.79 -3.72
C ARG A 169 -5.78 -9.39 -4.30
N ARG A 170 -4.71 -8.75 -4.78
CA ARG A 170 -4.71 -7.47 -5.50
C ARG A 170 -3.49 -7.37 -6.41
N GLU A 171 -3.47 -6.34 -7.24
CA GLU A 171 -2.44 -6.14 -8.28
C GLU A 171 -1.53 -4.94 -8.06
N ASN A 172 -1.89 -4.02 -7.15
CA ASN A 172 -1.17 -2.77 -6.91
C ASN A 172 -0.76 -2.59 -5.44
N SER A 173 0.22 -1.73 -5.17
CA SER A 173 0.62 -1.27 -3.84
C SER A 173 1.27 0.12 -3.93
N ARG A 174 0.67 1.07 -3.19
CA ARG A 174 1.22 2.42 -3.04
C ARG A 174 2.58 2.39 -2.34
N ILE A 175 2.76 1.47 -1.40
CA ILE A 175 4.02 1.27 -0.66
C ILE A 175 5.14 0.82 -1.61
N LEU A 176 4.93 -0.24 -2.40
CA LEU A 176 5.94 -0.70 -3.37
C LEU A 176 6.28 0.40 -4.37
N LYS A 177 5.27 1.11 -4.87
CA LYS A 177 5.46 2.22 -5.80
C LYS A 177 6.28 3.36 -5.18
N ALA A 178 6.00 3.73 -3.93
CA ALA A 178 6.75 4.76 -3.22
C ALA A 178 8.22 4.36 -2.99
N LEU A 179 8.48 3.07 -2.77
CA LEU A 179 9.83 2.50 -2.66
C LEU A 179 10.53 2.27 -4.01
N GLY A 180 9.87 2.58 -5.13
CA GLY A 180 10.43 2.36 -6.48
C GLY A 180 10.53 0.90 -6.90
N PHE A 181 9.82 -0.02 -6.22
CA PHE A 181 9.80 -1.44 -6.58
C PHE A 181 8.70 -1.73 -7.61
N GLN A 182 8.98 -2.67 -8.51
CA GLN A 182 7.93 -3.22 -9.39
C GLN A 182 6.86 -3.92 -8.54
N GLU A 183 5.61 -3.55 -8.78
CA GLU A 183 4.43 -4.13 -8.13
C GLU A 183 4.26 -5.60 -8.57
N SER A 184 4.78 -6.53 -7.77
CA SER A 184 4.70 -7.96 -8.03
C SER A 184 4.59 -8.77 -6.74
N PRO A 185 3.97 -9.97 -6.76
CA PRO A 185 3.88 -10.82 -5.57
C PRO A 185 5.24 -11.23 -4.99
N LEU A 186 6.29 -11.31 -5.83
CA LEU A 186 7.64 -11.63 -5.40
C LEU A 186 8.27 -10.47 -4.62
N ASN A 187 8.18 -9.24 -5.12
CA ASN A 187 8.74 -8.08 -4.44
C ASN A 187 7.95 -7.77 -3.16
N ALA A 188 6.64 -7.95 -3.17
CA ALA A 188 5.81 -7.81 -1.98
C ALA A 188 6.22 -8.82 -0.89
N HIS A 189 6.40 -10.10 -1.26
CA HIS A 189 6.92 -11.12 -0.34
C HIS A 189 8.28 -10.71 0.24
N ARG A 190 9.25 -10.33 -0.61
CA ARG A 190 10.58 -9.89 -0.14
C ARG A 190 10.50 -8.73 0.83
N LEU A 191 9.62 -7.76 0.59
CA LEU A 191 9.42 -6.63 1.48
C LEU A 191 8.85 -7.04 2.84
N LEU A 192 7.86 -7.93 2.86
CA LEU A 192 7.25 -8.43 4.10
C LEU A 192 8.27 -9.19 4.95
N VAL A 193 9.15 -9.99 4.34
CA VAL A 193 10.24 -10.68 5.06
C VAL A 193 11.30 -9.69 5.54
N LYS A 194 11.73 -8.76 4.69
CA LYS A 194 12.73 -7.73 5.03
C LYS A 194 12.30 -6.91 6.26
N THR A 195 11.02 -6.57 6.33
CA THR A 195 10.44 -5.75 7.39
C THR A 195 10.09 -6.53 8.66
N GLY A 196 10.24 -7.87 8.65
CA GLY A 196 9.85 -8.72 9.77
C GLY A 196 8.35 -8.92 9.92
N TYR A 197 7.52 -8.39 9.00
CA TYR A 197 6.08 -8.63 8.99
C TYR A 197 5.76 -10.11 8.73
N TRP A 198 6.52 -10.74 7.83
CA TRP A 198 6.55 -12.19 7.66
C TRP A 198 7.88 -12.76 8.13
N SER A 199 7.86 -13.98 8.66
CA SER A 199 9.08 -14.70 8.99
C SER A 199 9.83 -15.14 7.73
N GLN A 200 11.12 -15.47 7.85
CA GLN A 200 11.90 -15.99 6.71
C GLN A 200 11.38 -17.32 6.16
N ASN A 201 10.66 -18.08 7.00
CA ASN A 201 10.09 -19.38 6.65
C ASN A 201 8.62 -19.27 6.23
N GLU A 202 8.10 -18.05 6.02
CA GLU A 202 6.73 -17.87 5.61
C GLU A 202 6.51 -18.45 4.20
N ASN A 203 5.60 -19.42 4.11
CA ASN A 203 5.23 -20.07 2.87
C ASN A 203 3.88 -19.54 2.35
N PRO A 204 3.86 -18.58 1.40
CA PRO A 204 2.62 -17.99 0.92
C PRO A 204 1.88 -18.86 -0.11
N TYR A 205 2.49 -19.95 -0.60
CA TYR A 205 1.94 -20.70 -1.73
C TYR A 205 0.59 -21.37 -1.44
N PRO A 206 0.39 -22.04 -0.29
CA PRO A 206 -0.92 -22.59 0.02
C PRO A 206 -2.02 -21.51 0.03
N ARG A 207 -1.74 -20.35 0.66
CA ARG A 207 -2.66 -19.20 0.68
C ARG A 207 -2.91 -18.61 -0.71
N ARG A 208 -1.91 -18.61 -1.61
CA ARG A 208 -2.04 -18.15 -3.01
C ARG A 208 -2.87 -19.09 -3.88
N MET A 209 -2.77 -20.39 -3.63
CA MET A 209 -3.50 -21.42 -4.37
C MET A 209 -4.90 -21.69 -3.80
N GLY A 210 -5.25 -21.04 -2.68
CA GLY A 210 -6.53 -21.26 -2.02
C GLY A 210 -6.63 -22.63 -1.35
N VAL A 211 -5.49 -23.25 -1.04
CA VAL A 211 -5.45 -24.54 -0.33
C VAL A 211 -5.94 -24.33 1.10
N GLN A 212 -6.84 -25.21 1.55
CA GLN A 212 -7.30 -25.22 2.93
C GLN A 212 -6.19 -25.75 3.83
N MET A 213 -5.82 -24.96 4.84
CA MET A 213 -4.74 -25.30 5.78
C MET A 213 -5.25 -25.82 7.13
N GLU A 214 -6.58 -25.87 7.31
CA GLU A 214 -7.21 -26.35 8.54
C GLU A 214 -7.43 -27.86 8.46
N THR A 215 -7.20 -28.55 9.57
CA THR A 215 -7.46 -29.98 9.70
C THR A 215 -8.97 -30.26 9.66
N PRO A 216 -9.44 -31.20 8.81
CA PRO A 216 -10.86 -31.57 8.74
C PRO A 216 -11.36 -32.10 10.10
N GLN A 217 -12.57 -31.69 10.47
CA GLN A 217 -13.19 -31.96 11.79
C GLN A 217 -14.50 -32.73 11.69
N GLN A 218 -14.81 -33.31 10.52
CA GLN A 218 -16.04 -34.06 10.34
C GLN A 218 -16.11 -35.22 11.36
N PRO A 219 -17.28 -35.46 11.99
CA PRO A 219 -17.43 -36.54 12.96
C PRO A 219 -17.07 -37.89 12.35
N VAL A 220 -16.20 -38.64 13.03
CA VAL A 220 -15.77 -39.97 12.57
C VAL A 220 -16.79 -41.02 13.02
N PRO A 221 -17.41 -41.78 12.10
CA PRO A 221 -18.34 -42.85 12.46
C PRO A 221 -17.61 -44.02 13.13
N ALA A 222 -18.36 -44.82 13.89
CA ALA A 222 -17.84 -46.08 14.41
C ALA A 222 -17.58 -47.07 13.26
N LEU A 223 -16.60 -47.94 13.43
CA LEU A 223 -16.34 -49.03 12.49
C LEU A 223 -17.58 -49.96 12.40
N PRO A 224 -18.04 -50.29 11.19
CA PRO A 224 -19.14 -51.23 11.02
C PRO A 224 -18.75 -52.64 11.44
N GLU A 225 -19.71 -53.37 12.02
CA GLU A 225 -19.57 -54.80 12.34
C GLU A 225 -19.82 -55.65 11.08
N ASP A 226 -18.80 -55.75 10.22
CA ASP A 226 -18.85 -56.54 8.99
C ASP A 226 -18.10 -57.87 9.12
N GLN A 227 -18.52 -58.88 8.35
CA GLN A 227 -17.77 -60.13 8.24
C GLN A 227 -16.48 -59.89 7.43
N ARG A 228 -15.34 -59.99 8.11
CA ARG A 228 -14.00 -59.91 7.50
C ARG A 228 -13.30 -61.25 7.53
N LEU A 229 -12.43 -61.50 6.55
CA LEU A 229 -11.53 -62.64 6.58
C LEU A 229 -10.45 -62.40 7.63
N ASP A 230 -10.30 -63.32 8.58
CA ASP A 230 -9.28 -63.21 9.63
C ASP A 230 -7.91 -63.70 9.11
N LEU A 231 -7.02 -62.75 8.87
CA LEU A 231 -5.62 -62.98 8.47
C LEU A 231 -4.63 -62.69 9.60
N THR A 232 -5.07 -62.54 10.85
CA THR A 232 -4.20 -62.21 12.00
C THR A 232 -3.14 -63.28 12.32
N HIS A 233 -3.26 -64.47 11.71
CA HIS A 233 -2.26 -65.53 11.77
C HIS A 233 -1.07 -65.31 10.82
N LEU A 234 -1.18 -64.39 9.86
CA LEU A 234 -0.09 -63.99 8.96
C LEU A 234 0.67 -62.80 9.56
N THR A 235 2.00 -62.85 9.55
CA THR A 235 2.81 -61.69 9.94
C THR A 235 2.77 -60.65 8.81
N ALA A 236 2.17 -59.49 9.10
CA ALA A 236 2.12 -58.35 8.19
C ALA A 236 3.20 -57.31 8.53
N TYR A 237 3.79 -56.72 7.50
CA TYR A 237 4.82 -55.67 7.59
C TYR A 237 4.34 -54.41 6.87
N ALA A 238 4.17 -53.31 7.61
CA ALA A 238 4.09 -51.97 7.04
C ALA A 238 5.52 -51.41 6.92
N ILE A 239 5.96 -51.09 5.71
CA ILE A 239 7.35 -50.68 5.43
C ILE A 239 7.34 -49.26 4.90
N ASP A 240 7.68 -48.32 5.78
CA ASP A 240 7.60 -46.88 5.52
C ASP A 240 8.90 -46.14 5.82
N ASP A 241 8.98 -44.90 5.31
CA ASP A 241 10.05 -43.96 5.66
C ASP A 241 10.06 -43.65 7.17
N ALA A 242 11.27 -43.40 7.69
CA ALA A 242 11.46 -43.03 9.08
C ALA A 242 10.69 -41.74 9.42
N GLY A 243 9.72 -41.85 10.34
CA GLY A 243 8.86 -40.73 10.76
C GLY A 243 7.46 -40.74 10.17
N ASN A 244 7.12 -41.69 9.28
CA ASN A 244 5.73 -41.97 8.90
C ASN A 244 4.92 -42.34 10.18
N GLN A 245 3.73 -41.77 10.32
CA GLN A 245 2.83 -42.01 11.46
C GLN A 245 1.54 -42.76 11.08
N ASP A 246 1.27 -42.90 9.78
CA ASP A 246 -0.01 -43.25 9.19
C ASP A 246 0.22 -44.23 8.02
N PRO A 247 0.61 -45.49 8.29
CA PRO A 247 0.82 -46.49 7.24
C PRO A 247 -0.50 -46.82 6.53
N ASP A 248 -0.54 -46.62 5.22
CA ASP A 248 -1.70 -46.93 4.36
C ASP A 248 -1.74 -48.39 3.94
N ASP A 249 -0.59 -49.07 3.91
CA ASP A 249 -0.45 -50.43 3.44
C ASP A 249 0.46 -51.31 4.32
N ALA A 250 0.25 -52.62 4.19
CA ALA A 250 1.10 -53.65 4.76
C ALA A 250 1.17 -54.86 3.82
N VAL A 251 2.22 -55.66 3.94
CA VAL A 251 2.41 -56.88 3.15
C VAL A 251 2.59 -58.11 4.05
N SER A 252 1.97 -59.22 3.68
CA SER A 252 2.26 -60.54 4.27
C SER A 252 2.48 -61.61 3.20
N LEU A 253 3.09 -62.72 3.62
CA LEU A 253 3.41 -63.84 2.76
C LEU A 253 2.72 -65.11 3.28
N ASP A 254 2.11 -65.85 2.35
CA ASP A 254 1.47 -67.15 2.58
C ASP A 254 1.89 -68.09 1.45
N ASP A 255 2.92 -68.90 1.69
CA ASP A 255 3.62 -69.71 0.67
C ASP A 255 4.07 -68.87 -0.56
N GLU A 256 3.51 -69.14 -1.73
CA GLU A 256 3.78 -68.44 -3.00
C GLU A 256 2.82 -67.25 -3.25
N ARG A 257 2.04 -66.87 -2.23
CA ARG A 257 1.09 -65.74 -2.30
C ARG A 257 1.62 -64.55 -1.54
N ILE A 258 1.50 -63.39 -2.16
CA ILE A 258 1.68 -62.09 -1.50
C ILE A 258 0.29 -61.52 -1.25
N TRP A 259 0.06 -61.11 0.00
CA TRP A 259 -1.09 -60.30 0.39
C TRP A 259 -0.64 -58.86 0.51
N VAL A 260 -1.36 -57.97 -0.19
CA VAL A 260 -1.23 -56.52 -0.03
C VAL A 260 -2.47 -56.04 0.68
N HIS A 261 -2.27 -55.59 1.91
CA HIS A 261 -3.31 -55.11 2.78
C HIS A 261 -3.35 -53.59 2.74
N VAL A 262 -4.49 -52.99 2.42
CA VAL A 262 -4.64 -51.53 2.34
C VAL A 262 -5.65 -51.06 3.37
N ALA A 263 -5.38 -49.94 4.05
CA ALA A 263 -6.28 -49.35 5.03
C ALA A 263 -7.69 -49.14 4.45
N ASP A 264 -8.72 -49.65 5.15
CA ASP A 264 -10.09 -49.67 4.65
C ASP A 264 -10.84 -48.36 4.91
N ALA A 265 -10.34 -47.26 4.33
CA ALA A 265 -10.97 -45.94 4.47
C ALA A 265 -12.42 -45.92 3.96
N ALA A 266 -12.75 -46.74 2.97
CA ALA A 266 -14.09 -46.83 2.38
C ALA A 266 -15.15 -47.37 3.36
N ALA A 267 -14.73 -48.11 4.40
CA ALA A 267 -15.64 -48.54 5.47
C ALA A 267 -16.21 -47.35 6.28
N LEU A 268 -15.46 -46.24 6.38
CA LEU A 268 -15.88 -45.05 7.13
C LEU A 268 -16.26 -43.87 6.23
N VAL A 269 -15.69 -43.80 5.02
CA VAL A 269 -15.89 -42.73 4.04
C VAL A 269 -16.75 -43.25 2.90
N THR A 270 -18.07 -43.19 3.09
CA THR A 270 -19.03 -43.61 2.06
C THR A 270 -19.25 -42.51 1.02
N PRO A 271 -19.59 -42.85 -0.24
CA PRO A 271 -19.84 -41.86 -1.29
C PRO A 271 -20.91 -40.85 -0.89
N GLU A 272 -20.64 -39.57 -1.16
CA GLU A 272 -21.50 -38.42 -0.87
C GLU A 272 -21.74 -38.16 0.63
N SER A 273 -21.00 -38.81 1.52
CA SER A 273 -20.93 -38.43 2.94
C SER A 273 -20.24 -37.07 3.11
N GLU A 274 -20.44 -36.42 4.25
CA GLU A 274 -19.76 -35.15 4.57
C GLU A 274 -18.23 -35.28 4.52
N ILE A 275 -17.70 -36.43 4.92
CA ILE A 275 -16.26 -36.72 4.89
C ILE A 275 -15.77 -36.88 3.45
N ASP A 276 -16.53 -37.57 2.59
CA ASP A 276 -16.19 -37.73 1.17
C ASP A 276 -16.20 -36.39 0.43
N ILE A 277 -17.23 -35.56 0.64
CA ILE A 277 -17.32 -34.22 0.04
C ILE A 277 -16.12 -33.37 0.44
N GLU A 278 -15.76 -33.37 1.73
CA GLU A 278 -14.60 -32.64 2.24
C GLU A 278 -13.28 -33.19 1.64
N ALA A 279 -13.07 -34.49 1.70
CA ALA A 279 -11.88 -35.15 1.16
C ALA A 279 -11.71 -34.87 -0.33
N ARG A 280 -12.80 -34.93 -1.11
CA ARG A 280 -12.83 -34.62 -2.54
C ARG A 280 -12.51 -33.15 -2.82
N SER A 281 -12.94 -32.24 -1.95
CA SER A 281 -12.61 -30.81 -2.07
C SER A 281 -11.12 -30.51 -1.83
N ARG A 282 -10.44 -31.35 -1.04
CA ARG A 282 -9.00 -31.27 -0.74
C ARG A 282 -8.15 -32.02 -1.77
N GLY A 283 -8.65 -33.14 -2.28
CA GLY A 283 -8.01 -34.00 -3.27
C GLY A 283 -6.92 -34.93 -2.71
N SER A 284 -6.07 -34.45 -1.82
CA SER A 284 -5.03 -35.26 -1.16
C SER A 284 -4.63 -34.67 0.20
N ASN A 285 -3.83 -35.42 0.96
CA ASN A 285 -3.06 -34.85 2.06
C ASN A 285 -2.13 -33.77 1.49
N LEU A 286 -1.97 -32.65 2.21
CA LEU A 286 -0.95 -31.64 1.91
C LEU A 286 0.27 -31.92 2.78
N TYR A 287 1.35 -32.39 2.16
CA TYR A 287 2.64 -32.51 2.81
C TYR A 287 3.47 -31.26 2.53
N SER A 288 3.63 -30.41 3.54
CA SER A 288 4.55 -29.27 3.48
C SER A 288 5.66 -29.42 4.53
N PRO A 289 6.83 -28.76 4.35
CA PRO A 289 7.89 -28.80 5.35
C PRO A 289 7.44 -28.29 6.73
N GLU A 290 6.45 -27.41 6.77
CA GLU A 290 5.94 -26.78 7.99
C GLU A 290 4.90 -27.65 8.70
N GLN A 291 4.06 -28.38 7.95
CA GLN A 291 3.02 -29.23 8.51
C GLN A 291 2.43 -30.21 7.48
N ILE A 292 1.75 -31.23 8.00
CA ILE A 292 0.88 -32.11 7.22
C ILE A 292 -0.56 -31.67 7.48
N VAL A 293 -1.30 -31.33 6.43
CA VAL A 293 -2.75 -31.10 6.52
C VAL A 293 -3.44 -32.32 5.93
N PRO A 294 -4.12 -33.14 6.75
CA PRO A 294 -4.69 -34.38 6.26
C PRO A 294 -5.95 -34.11 5.42
N MET A 295 -6.18 -35.00 4.46
CA MET A 295 -7.38 -35.07 3.63
C MET A 295 -8.59 -35.52 4.44
N LEU A 296 -8.36 -36.44 5.38
CA LEU A 296 -9.37 -37.05 6.22
C LEU A 296 -9.24 -36.55 7.67
N PRO A 297 -10.34 -36.55 8.45
CA PRO A 297 -10.28 -36.29 9.88
C PRO A 297 -9.26 -37.21 10.56
N PRO A 298 -8.37 -36.70 11.44
CA PRO A 298 -7.33 -37.52 12.07
C PRO A 298 -7.85 -38.75 12.83
N GLY A 299 -9.10 -38.71 13.29
CA GLY A 299 -9.74 -39.86 13.93
C GLY A 299 -9.91 -41.08 13.00
N ILE A 300 -10.03 -40.88 11.69
CA ILE A 300 -10.08 -41.99 10.72
C ILE A 300 -8.73 -42.69 10.66
N THR A 301 -7.66 -41.91 10.53
CA THR A 301 -6.29 -42.45 10.45
C THR A 301 -5.92 -43.18 11.73
N HIS A 302 -6.32 -42.67 12.90
CA HIS A 302 -6.11 -43.37 14.16
C HIS A 302 -6.88 -44.70 14.27
N LEU A 303 -8.08 -44.81 13.69
CA LEU A 303 -8.88 -46.03 13.73
C LEU A 303 -8.42 -47.09 12.72
N LEU A 304 -7.91 -46.66 11.56
CA LEU A 304 -7.58 -47.54 10.44
C LEU A 304 -6.07 -47.79 10.28
N GLY A 305 -5.23 -46.96 10.90
CA GLY A 305 -3.78 -47.06 10.81
C GLY A 305 -3.25 -48.34 11.46
N TRP A 306 -2.46 -49.09 10.69
CA TRP A 306 -1.94 -50.42 11.06
C TRP A 306 -1.14 -50.45 12.37
N ALA A 307 -0.44 -49.36 12.69
CA ALA A 307 0.43 -49.28 13.86
C ALA A 307 -0.31 -49.09 15.19
N ALA A 308 -1.56 -48.59 15.18
CA ALA A 308 -2.25 -48.15 16.40
C ALA A 308 -3.07 -49.25 17.09
N ALA A 309 -3.60 -50.22 16.33
CA ALA A 309 -4.66 -51.11 16.84
C ALA A 309 -4.21 -52.55 17.15
N GLY A 310 -3.03 -52.99 16.70
CA GLY A 310 -2.58 -54.39 16.81
C GLY A 310 -3.34 -55.37 15.91
N VAL A 311 -4.59 -55.05 15.55
CA VAL A 311 -5.41 -55.65 14.50
C VAL A 311 -6.14 -54.51 13.78
N ALA A 312 -5.99 -54.37 12.46
CA ALA A 312 -6.61 -53.32 11.66
C ALA A 312 -7.49 -53.90 10.56
N GLY A 313 -8.57 -53.19 10.22
CA GLY A 313 -9.42 -53.54 9.07
C GLY A 313 -8.76 -53.12 7.76
N ALA A 314 -8.66 -54.04 6.81
CA ALA A 314 -8.03 -53.83 5.52
C ALA A 314 -8.92 -54.26 4.35
N VAL A 315 -8.67 -53.68 3.18
CA VAL A 315 -9.04 -54.23 1.88
C VAL A 315 -7.83 -54.94 1.31
N ASP A 316 -7.98 -56.25 1.06
CA ASP A 316 -6.88 -57.10 0.66
C ASP A 316 -6.91 -57.43 -0.83
N TRP A 317 -5.74 -57.34 -1.46
CA TRP A 317 -5.50 -57.85 -2.81
C TRP A 317 -4.47 -58.98 -2.74
N PHE A 318 -4.70 -60.08 -3.46
CA PHE A 318 -3.75 -61.18 -3.56
C PHE A 318 -3.46 -61.54 -5.01
N SER A 319 -2.23 -61.99 -5.26
CA SER A 319 -1.81 -62.60 -6.53
C SER A 319 -1.04 -63.88 -6.22
N ALA A 320 -1.32 -64.94 -6.96
CA ALA A 320 -0.43 -66.11 -6.99
C ALA A 320 0.72 -65.81 -7.95
N LEU A 321 1.96 -66.06 -7.52
CA LEU A 321 3.15 -66.00 -8.37
C LEU A 321 3.30 -67.27 -9.21
#